data_AF-A0A965HU24-F1
#
_entry.id   AF-A0A965HU24-F1
#
_cell.length_a   1.000
_cell.length_b   1.000
_cell.length_c   1.000
_cell.angle_alpha   90.00
_cell.angle_beta   90.00
_cell.angle_gamma   90.00
#
_symmetry.space_group_name_H-M   'P 1'
#
loop_
_entity.id
_entity.type
_entity.pdbx_description
1 polymer ?
#
loop_
_entity_poly.entity_id
_entity_poly.type
_entity_poly.pdbx_seq_one_letter_code
_entity_poly.pdbx_strand_id
1 'polypeptide(L)'
;MDKKTASDLKDLTKEARYYDYASTANPLFAGLIPPVPYHSFSPDFFYQKTSGILHLDVSQQMKCPGPATSPALLANFVRIVKGT
;
A
#
# COMPACT_ATOMS: atom_id res chain seq x y z
N MET A 1 18.08 45.37 -3.89
CA MET A 1 17.56 44.02 -3.57
C MET A 1 18.63 43.34 -2.74
N ASP A 2 18.52 43.46 -1.42
CA ASP A 2 19.53 42.96 -0.48
C ASP A 2 19.50 41.44 -0.44
N LYS A 3 20.64 40.82 -0.77
CA LYS A 3 20.83 39.37 -0.68
C LYS A 3 20.95 39.02 0.80
N LYS A 4 19.95 38.35 1.36
CA LYS A 4 20.06 37.73 2.69
C LYS A 4 21.24 36.77 2.72
N THR A 5 22.04 36.89 3.77
CA THR A 5 23.26 36.12 3.98
C THR A 5 22.91 34.75 4.58
N ALA A 6 23.81 33.77 4.45
CA ALA A 6 23.60 32.44 5.05
C ALA A 6 23.39 32.47 6.59
N SER A 7 23.89 33.52 7.24
CA SER A 7 23.64 33.83 8.67
C SER A 7 22.16 34.12 8.94
N ASP A 8 21.55 34.98 8.13
CA ASP A 8 20.17 35.44 8.31
C ASP A 8 19.16 34.30 8.12
N LEU A 9 19.51 33.30 7.30
CA LEU A 9 18.72 32.08 7.09
C LEU A 9 18.81 31.11 8.28
N LYS A 10 19.96 31.05 8.97
CA LYS A 10 20.13 30.23 10.17
C LYS A 10 19.31 30.78 11.34
N ASP A 11 19.24 32.10 11.49
CA ASP A 11 18.43 32.72 12.55
C ASP A 11 16.93 32.46 12.37
N LEU A 12 16.42 32.46 11.13
CA LEU A 12 15.02 32.10 10.85
C LEU A 12 14.67 30.64 11.15
N THR A 13 15.66 29.74 11.12
CA THR A 13 15.44 28.30 11.27
C THR A 13 15.86 27.76 12.65
N LYS A 14 16.39 28.61 13.52
CA LYS A 14 16.93 28.26 14.84
C LYS A 14 15.93 27.51 15.74
N GLU A 15 14.66 27.90 15.69
CA GLU A 15 13.59 27.28 16.48
C GLU A 15 12.73 26.29 15.65
N ALA A 16 13.05 26.10 14.36
CA ALA A 16 12.29 25.22 13.49
C ALA A 16 12.62 23.75 13.80
N ARG A 17 11.57 22.93 13.98
CA ARG A 17 11.69 21.48 14.10
C ARG A 17 11.33 20.84 12.77
N TYR A 18 12.30 20.18 12.15
CA TYR A 18 12.09 19.40 10.93
C TYR A 18 11.88 17.94 11.30
N TYR A 19 10.74 17.39 10.90
CA TYR A 19 10.46 15.96 11.04
C TYR A 19 10.50 15.34 9.64
N ASP A 20 11.47 14.46 9.42
CA ASP A 20 11.54 13.68 8.19
C ASP A 20 10.74 12.39 8.35
N TYR A 21 9.49 12.44 7.87
CA TYR A 21 8.60 11.29 7.85
C TYR A 21 9.03 10.23 6.84
N ALA A 22 9.73 10.59 5.76
CA ALA A 22 10.07 9.64 4.70
C ALA A 22 11.15 8.66 5.16
N SER A 23 12.18 9.13 5.86
CA SER A 23 13.25 8.26 6.38
C SER A 23 12.86 7.48 7.62
N THR A 24 11.95 7.99 8.45
CA THR A 24 11.63 7.38 9.75
C THR A 24 10.33 6.59 9.79
N ALA A 25 9.35 6.88 8.92
CA ALA A 25 8.01 6.28 9.01
C ALA A 25 7.74 5.18 7.98
N ASN A 26 8.69 4.83 7.11
CA ASN A 26 8.53 3.72 6.18
C ASN A 26 9.22 2.44 6.69
N PRO A 27 8.51 1.54 7.40
CA PRO A 27 9.08 0.31 7.92
C PRO A 27 9.59 -0.65 6.83
N LEU A 28 9.16 -0.49 5.57
CA LEU A 28 9.69 -1.25 4.43
C LEU A 28 11.15 -0.90 4.15
N PHE A 29 11.48 0.40 4.10
CA PHE A 29 12.87 0.84 3.85
C PHE A 29 13.80 0.51 5.01
N ALA A 30 13.27 0.50 6.23
CA ALA A 30 14.00 0.06 7.41
C ALA A 30 14.13 -1.48 7.53
N GLY A 31 13.53 -2.25 6.62
CA GLY A 31 13.55 -3.72 6.65
C GLY A 31 12.80 -4.33 7.84
N LEU A 32 11.93 -3.57 8.49
CA LEU A 32 11.18 -3.99 9.68
C LEU A 32 9.97 -4.88 9.32
N ILE A 33 9.43 -4.72 8.11
CA ILE A 33 8.33 -5.55 7.59
C ILE A 33 8.65 -6.03 6.17
N PRO A 34 8.17 -7.22 5.77
CA PRO A 34 8.28 -7.66 4.39
C PRO A 34 7.39 -6.82 3.46
N PRO A 35 7.74 -6.72 2.16
CA PRO A 35 6.87 -6.10 1.18
C PRO A 35 5.60 -6.92 0.99
N VAL A 36 4.53 -6.23 0.58
CA VAL A 36 3.29 -6.88 0.15
C VAL A 36 3.57 -7.72 -1.11
N PRO A 37 3.19 -9.01 -1.13
CA PRO A 37 3.37 -9.87 -2.29
C PRO A 37 2.61 -9.37 -3.51
N TYR A 38 3.22 -9.54 -4.68
CA TYR A 38 2.52 -9.38 -5.94
C TYR A 38 1.57 -10.56 -6.18
N HIS A 39 0.35 -10.27 -6.64
CA HIS A 39 -0.66 -11.26 -6.98
C HIS A 39 -1.36 -10.88 -8.28
N SER A 40 -1.59 -11.88 -9.13
CA SER A 40 -2.30 -11.75 -10.39
C SER A 40 -3.45 -12.74 -10.46
N PHE A 41 -4.62 -12.27 -10.86
CA PHE A 41 -5.80 -13.12 -10.98
C PHE A 41 -5.76 -13.91 -12.29
N SER A 42 -6.12 -15.20 -12.22
CA SER A 42 -6.26 -16.02 -13.42
C SER A 42 -7.46 -15.54 -14.27
N PRO A 43 -7.35 -15.51 -15.61
CA PRO A 43 -8.49 -15.27 -16.50
C PRO A 43 -9.56 -16.38 -16.42
N ASP A 44 -9.23 -17.56 -15.88
CA ASP A 44 -10.12 -18.72 -15.80
C ASP A 44 -11.46 -18.42 -15.13
N PHE A 45 -11.45 -17.52 -14.14
CA PHE A 45 -12.66 -17.07 -13.46
C PHE A 45 -13.70 -16.48 -14.41
N PHE A 46 -13.27 -15.77 -15.45
CA PHE A 46 -14.18 -15.12 -16.39
C PHE A 46 -14.80 -16.07 -17.42
N TYR A 47 -14.20 -17.24 -17.63
CA TYR A 47 -14.73 -18.29 -18.51
C TYR A 47 -15.87 -19.10 -17.88
N GLN A 48 -16.11 -18.94 -16.58
CA GLN A 48 -17.22 -19.59 -15.88
C GLN A 48 -18.58 -19.09 -16.39
N LYS A 49 -19.64 -19.91 -16.36
CA LYS A 49 -20.98 -19.52 -16.83
C LYS A 49 -21.87 -18.92 -15.74
N THR A 50 -21.49 -19.03 -14.47
CA THR A 50 -22.28 -18.63 -13.31
C THR A 50 -21.82 -17.30 -12.72
N SER A 51 -22.70 -16.62 -11.99
CA SER A 51 -22.27 -15.52 -11.12
C SER A 51 -21.31 -16.05 -10.05
N GLY A 52 -20.38 -15.22 -9.59
CA GLY A 52 -19.39 -15.60 -8.61
C GLY A 52 -18.53 -14.43 -8.13
N ILE A 53 -17.75 -14.69 -7.09
CA ILE A 53 -16.79 -13.74 -6.52
C ILE A 53 -15.42 -14.43 -6.48
N LEU A 54 -14.41 -13.73 -6.99
CA LEU A 54 -13.00 -14.11 -6.85
C LEU A 54 -12.32 -13.15 -5.88
N HIS A 55 -11.91 -13.67 -4.74
CA HIS A 55 -11.25 -12.92 -3.68
C HIS A 55 -9.75 -12.78 -3.95
N LEU A 56 -9.17 -11.62 -3.63
CA LEU A 56 -7.72 -11.51 -3.42
C LEU A 56 -7.37 -12.21 -2.11
N ASP A 57 -6.50 -13.22 -2.18
CA ASP A 57 -5.89 -13.77 -0.97
C ASP A 57 -4.40 -14.01 -1.15
N VAL A 58 -3.61 -13.32 -0.33
CA VAL A 58 -2.15 -13.45 -0.23
C VAL A 58 -1.71 -14.02 1.13
N SER A 59 -2.66 -14.59 1.90
CA SER A 59 -2.44 -15.08 3.25
C SER A 59 -1.32 -16.11 3.35
N GLN A 60 -1.25 -17.02 2.38
CA GLN A 60 -0.21 -18.04 2.31
C GLN A 60 1.20 -17.42 2.17
N GLN A 61 1.34 -16.40 1.32
CA GLN A 61 2.62 -15.70 1.12
C GLN A 61 3.00 -14.84 2.34
N MET A 62 1.99 -14.26 2.99
CA MET A 62 2.13 -13.44 4.20
C MET A 62 2.25 -14.25 5.49
N LYS A 63 2.07 -15.59 5.42
CA LYS A 63 2.09 -16.51 6.56
C LYS A 63 1.09 -16.13 7.67
N CYS A 64 -0.09 -15.63 7.28
CA CYS A 64 -1.15 -15.33 8.23
C CYS A 64 -2.22 -16.45 8.28
N PRO A 65 -2.82 -16.71 9.45
CA PRO A 65 -3.71 -17.87 9.65
C PRO A 65 -5.09 -17.75 8.99
N GLY A 66 -5.43 -16.58 8.45
CA GLY A 66 -6.68 -16.34 7.73
C GLY A 66 -6.45 -15.44 6.52
N PRO A 67 -7.51 -15.15 5.75
CA PRO A 67 -7.42 -14.30 4.57
C PRO A 67 -6.74 -12.96 4.88
N ALA A 68 -5.84 -12.52 4.01
CA ALA A 68 -5.12 -11.26 4.21
C ALA A 68 -6.03 -10.05 3.92
N THR A 69 -6.88 -9.65 4.87
CA THR A 69 -7.97 -8.67 4.67
C THR A 69 -7.72 -7.32 5.37
N SER A 70 -6.54 -6.72 5.19
CA SER A 70 -6.35 -5.32 5.61
C SER A 70 -7.10 -4.36 4.65
N PRO A 71 -7.40 -3.11 5.05
CA PRO A 71 -8.03 -2.14 4.14
C PRO A 71 -7.26 -1.94 2.82
N ALA A 72 -5.94 -2.11 2.84
CA ALA A 72 -5.07 -2.01 1.66
C ALA A 72 -4.98 -3.31 0.84
N LEU A 73 -5.55 -4.42 1.32
CA LEU A 73 -5.49 -5.75 0.68
C LEU A 73 -6.87 -6.31 0.33
N LEU A 74 -7.92 -5.50 0.45
CA LEU A 74 -9.28 -5.92 0.09
C LEU A 74 -9.55 -5.65 -1.39
N ALA A 75 -9.41 -6.67 -2.24
CA ALA A 75 -9.79 -6.62 -3.65
C ALA A 75 -10.58 -7.86 -4.05
N ASN A 76 -11.61 -7.68 -4.88
CA ASN A 76 -12.46 -8.77 -5.35
C ASN A 76 -12.90 -8.51 -6.78
N PHE A 77 -12.93 -9.56 -7.61
CA PHE A 77 -13.69 -9.55 -8.85
C PHE A 77 -15.08 -10.14 -8.63
N VAL A 78 -16.10 -9.41 -9.06
CA VAL A 78 -17.49 -9.87 -9.00
C VAL A 78 -17.98 -10.08 -10.44
N ARG A 79 -18.39 -11.30 -10.75
CA ARG A 79 -19.01 -11.65 -12.02
C ARG A 79 -20.50 -11.87 -11.79
N ILE A 80 -21.32 -11.16 -12.57
CA ILE A 80 -22.77 -11.27 -12.52
C ILE A 80 -23.24 -11.67 -13.91
N VAL A 81 -23.94 -12.80 -14.02
CA VAL A 81 -24.65 -13.17 -15.25
C VAL A 81 -26.08 -12.68 -15.22
N LYS A 82 -26.69 -12.59 -16.40
CA LYS A 82 -28.13 -12.33 -16.52
C LYS A 82 -28.91 -13.36 -15.69
N GLY A 83 -29.80 -12.88 -14.83
CA GLY A 83 -30.75 -13.72 -14.11
C GLY A 83 -31.74 -14.39 -15.06
N THR A 84 -32.09 -15.63 -14.75
CA THR A 84 -33.15 -16.39 -15.43
C THR A 84 -34.52 -15.80 -15.14
#